data_AF-A0A956PMZ0-F1
#
_entry.id   AF-A0A956PMZ0-F1
#
_cell.length_a   1.000
_cell.length_b   1.000
_cell.length_c   1.000
_cell.angle_alpha   90.00
_cell.angle_beta   90.00
_cell.angle_gamma   90.00
#
_symmetry.space_group_name_H-M   'P 1'
#
loop_
_entity.id
_entity.type
_entity.pdbx_description
1 polymer ?
#
loop_
_entity_poly.entity_id
_entity_poly.type
_entity_poly.pdbx_seq_one_letter_code
_entity_poly.pdbx_strand_id
1 'polypeptide(L)'
;MTQVSRQEYVGIFGPTVGDKIRLGNTDLYLEIEKDLRVYGEELIYGGGKTMRDGQGMDNYLTRAGGALDLVITNVTVVDAELGVIKADVGVRDGLIVGIGKAGNPNTMHGVTTGMAV
;
A
#
# COMPACT_ATOMS: atom_id res chain seq x y z
N MET A 1 9.19 -19.38 8.80
CA MET A 1 8.40 -18.22 8.32
C MET A 1 7.67 -17.66 9.52
N THR A 2 7.86 -16.38 9.84
CA THR A 2 7.20 -15.74 10.98
C THR A 2 5.72 -15.53 10.66
N GLN A 3 4.85 -15.70 11.65
CA GLN A 3 3.41 -15.51 11.50
C GLN A 3 2.93 -14.41 12.45
N VAL A 4 1.86 -13.70 12.07
CA VAL A 4 1.21 -12.67 12.87
C VAL A 4 -0.29 -12.96 12.91
N SER A 5 -0.95 -12.65 14.03
CA SER A 5 -2.39 -12.83 14.09
C SER A 5 -3.10 -11.82 13.19
N ARG A 6 -4.30 -12.19 12.69
CA ARG A 6 -5.07 -11.30 11.82
C ARG A 6 -5.46 -10.00 12.53
N GLN A 7 -5.82 -10.07 13.81
CA GLN A 7 -6.17 -8.89 14.61
C GLN A 7 -5.01 -7.90 14.73
N GLU A 8 -3.79 -8.39 14.99
CA GLU A 8 -2.59 -7.56 15.08
C GLU A 8 -2.23 -6.97 13.71
N TYR A 9 -2.32 -7.77 12.65
CA TYR A 9 -2.07 -7.31 11.28
C TYR A 9 -3.00 -6.14 10.92
N VAL A 10 -4.30 -6.29 11.17
CA VAL A 10 -5.30 -5.24 10.91
C VAL A 10 -5.04 -4.00 11.75
N GLY A 11 -4.59 -4.14 12.99
CA GLY A 11 -4.24 -3.01 13.86
C GLY A 11 -3.09 -2.15 13.35
N ILE A 12 -2.21 -2.71 12.49
CA ILE A 12 -1.01 -2.02 11.98
C ILE A 12 -1.19 -1.60 10.52
N PHE A 13 -1.64 -2.51 9.65
CA PHE A 13 -1.69 -2.35 8.20
C PHE A 13 -3.12 -2.22 7.65
N GLY A 14 -4.13 -2.37 8.52
CA GLY A 14 -5.53 -2.42 8.14
C GLY A 14 -5.96 -3.78 7.54
N PRO A 15 -7.23 -3.89 7.13
CA PRO A 15 -7.83 -5.12 6.62
C PRO A 15 -7.18 -5.58 5.30
N THR A 16 -7.17 -6.89 5.05
CA THR A 16 -6.67 -7.54 3.82
C THR A 16 -7.66 -8.63 3.31
N VAL A 17 -7.29 -9.44 2.31
CA VAL A 17 -8.17 -10.35 1.56
C VAL A 17 -9.10 -11.18 2.45
N GLY A 18 -10.41 -11.03 2.28
CA GLY A 18 -11.45 -11.72 3.04
C GLY A 18 -11.88 -11.01 4.34
N ASP A 19 -11.20 -9.94 4.75
CA ASP A 19 -11.69 -9.09 5.83
C ASP A 19 -12.90 -8.27 5.36
N LYS A 20 -13.83 -8.01 6.28
CA LYS A 20 -15.06 -7.26 6.02
C LYS A 20 -15.07 -5.93 6.75
N ILE A 21 -15.45 -4.87 6.05
CA ILE A 21 -15.61 -3.52 6.60
C ILE A 21 -17.08 -3.13 6.53
N ARG A 22 -17.67 -2.79 7.68
CA ARG A 22 -19.04 -2.26 7.75
C ARG A 22 -19.06 -0.80 7.29
N LEU A 23 -20.00 -0.44 6.43
CA LEU A 23 -20.16 0.94 5.96
C LEU A 23 -21.02 1.74 6.93
N GLY A 24 -20.35 2.43 7.87
CA GLY A 24 -21.00 3.23 8.90
C GLY A 24 -21.89 2.36 9.80
N ASN A 25 -23.13 2.80 10.02
CA ASN A 25 -24.13 2.08 10.81
C ASN A 25 -25.10 1.23 9.95
N THR A 26 -24.86 1.11 8.64
CA THR A 26 -25.71 0.33 7.71
C THR A 26 -25.50 -1.17 7.86
N ASP A 27 -26.32 -2.01 7.22
CA ASP A 27 -26.07 -3.47 7.15
C ASP A 27 -25.26 -3.87 5.90
N LEU A 28 -24.51 -2.93 5.32
CA LEU A 28 -23.63 -3.17 4.19
C LEU A 28 -22.21 -3.48 4.67
N TYR A 29 -21.63 -4.54 4.11
CA TYR A 29 -20.27 -4.97 4.38
C TYR A 29 -19.51 -5.13 3.06
N LEU A 30 -18.37 -4.45 2.95
CA LEU A 30 -17.42 -4.66 1.86
C LEU A 30 -16.46 -5.78 2.27
N GLU A 31 -16.22 -6.74 1.38
CA GLU A 31 -15.17 -7.75 1.56
C GLU A 31 -13.99 -7.40 0.66
N ILE A 32 -12.77 -7.44 1.19
CA ILE A 32 -11.57 -7.21 0.37
C ILE A 32 -11.33 -8.42 -0.52
N GLU A 33 -11.37 -8.20 -1.83
CA GLU A 33 -11.28 -9.26 -2.83
C GLU A 33 -9.82 -9.61 -3.15
N LYS A 34 -8.95 -8.59 -3.17
CA LYS A 34 -7.53 -8.72 -3.54
C LYS A 34 -6.68 -7.76 -2.72
N ASP A 35 -5.46 -8.18 -2.41
CA ASP A 35 -4.41 -7.32 -1.89
C ASP A 35 -3.28 -7.32 -2.92
N LEU A 36 -2.98 -6.13 -3.45
CA LEU A 36 -1.97 -5.96 -4.49
C LEU A 36 -0.56 -5.77 -3.91
N ARG A 37 -0.42 -5.85 -2.59
CA ARG A 37 0.85 -5.66 -1.88
C ARG A 37 1.48 -7.00 -1.52
N VAL A 38 2.67 -6.93 -0.91
CA VAL A 38 3.45 -8.09 -0.48
C VAL A 38 3.52 -8.11 1.05
N TYR A 39 3.09 -9.22 1.65
CA TYR A 39 3.16 -9.41 3.10
C TYR A 39 4.60 -9.40 3.61
N GLY A 40 4.87 -8.61 4.64
CA GLY A 40 6.20 -8.39 5.21
C GLY A 40 6.97 -7.22 4.58
N GLU A 41 6.44 -6.65 3.49
CA GLU A 41 7.02 -5.51 2.76
C GLU A 41 6.11 -4.27 2.84
N GLU A 42 5.17 -4.20 3.78
CA GLU A 42 4.23 -3.09 3.88
C GLU A 42 4.94 -1.74 4.13
N LEU A 43 4.52 -0.71 3.39
CA LEU A 43 5.12 0.61 3.47
C LEU A 43 4.37 1.48 4.49
N ILE A 44 5.05 1.92 5.55
CA ILE A 44 4.51 2.82 6.57
C ILE A 44 5.51 3.94 6.85
N TYR A 45 5.01 5.17 6.89
CA TYR A 45 5.75 6.33 7.35
C TYR A 45 5.66 6.51 8.87
N GLY A 46 6.76 6.93 9.50
CA GLY A 46 6.80 7.29 10.92
C GLY A 46 8.13 6.94 11.59
N GLY A 47 8.26 7.31 12.88
CA GLY A 47 9.46 7.03 13.67
C GLY A 47 9.77 5.53 13.73
N GLY A 48 10.95 5.15 13.19
CA GLY A 48 11.42 3.76 13.14
C GLY A 48 10.61 2.83 12.23
N LYS A 49 9.86 3.34 11.25
CA LYS A 49 9.05 2.55 10.32
C LYS A 49 9.82 2.22 9.03
N THR A 50 9.14 1.65 8.03
CA THR A 50 9.76 1.12 6.80
C THR A 50 10.12 2.22 5.80
N MET A 51 9.34 3.30 5.72
CA MET A 51 9.58 4.41 4.79
C MET A 51 10.66 5.37 5.32
N ARG A 52 11.92 4.95 5.19
CA ARG A 52 13.13 5.67 5.61
C ARG A 52 14.19 5.61 4.53
N ASP A 53 15.13 6.55 4.61
CA ASP A 53 16.28 6.71 3.72
C ASP A 53 17.02 5.39 3.49
N GLY A 54 17.08 4.94 2.24
CA GLY A 54 17.76 3.71 1.80
C GLY A 54 17.04 2.41 2.18
N GLN A 55 15.83 2.48 2.74
CA GLN A 55 14.97 1.34 3.05
C GLN A 55 13.78 1.37 2.12
N GLY A 56 12.54 1.52 2.63
CA GLY A 56 11.36 1.63 1.77
C GLY A 56 11.29 2.91 0.93
N MET A 57 12.20 3.86 1.15
CA MET A 57 12.40 5.04 0.31
C MET A 57 13.77 4.93 -0.39
N ASP A 58 13.76 4.98 -1.72
CA ASP A 58 14.96 5.03 -2.55
C ASP A 58 15.66 6.38 -2.35
N ASN A 59 16.91 6.32 -1.90
CA ASN A 59 17.69 7.51 -1.56
C ASN A 59 18.53 8.07 -2.71
N TYR A 60 18.47 7.45 -3.88
CA TYR A 60 19.13 7.91 -5.11
C TYR A 60 18.12 8.37 -6.16
N LEU A 61 16.88 7.88 -6.10
CA LEU A 61 15.86 8.20 -7.10
C LEU A 61 15.43 9.67 -7.00
N THR A 62 15.67 10.40 -8.08
CA THR A 62 15.19 11.78 -8.19
C THR A 62 13.74 11.80 -8.65
N ARG A 63 13.05 12.92 -8.39
CA ARG A 63 11.74 13.19 -9.00
C ARG A 63 11.79 13.03 -10.51
N ALA A 64 12.77 13.63 -11.19
CA ALA A 64 12.94 13.49 -12.64
C ALA A 64 13.13 12.03 -13.08
N GLY A 65 13.74 11.20 -12.23
CA GLY A 65 13.96 9.77 -12.46
C GLY A 65 12.74 8.87 -12.25
N GLY A 66 11.63 9.38 -11.70
CA GLY A 66 10.39 8.62 -11.59
C GLY A 66 9.78 8.52 -10.18
N ALA A 67 10.39 9.13 -9.16
CA ALA A 67 9.83 9.10 -7.79
C ALA A 67 8.41 9.69 -7.74
N LEU A 68 7.54 9.10 -6.91
CA LEU A 68 6.19 9.60 -6.66
C LEU A 68 6.21 10.98 -5.96
N ASP A 69 5.24 11.82 -6.26
CA ASP A 69 5.03 13.09 -5.53
C ASP A 69 4.28 12.84 -4.21
N LEU A 70 3.37 11.87 -4.22
CA LEU A 70 2.58 11.43 -3.07
C LEU A 70 2.29 9.93 -3.19
N VAL A 71 2.28 9.24 -2.05
CA VAL A 71 1.76 7.87 -1.94
C VAL A 71 0.75 7.79 -0.79
N ILE A 72 -0.39 7.15 -1.05
CA ILE A 72 -1.35 6.75 -0.03
C ILE A 72 -1.09 5.27 0.24
N THR A 73 -0.55 4.95 1.42
CA THR A 73 -0.14 3.57 1.72
C THR A 73 -1.26 2.77 2.39
N ASN A 74 -1.33 1.47 2.08
CA ASN A 74 -2.18 0.48 2.75
C ASN A 74 -3.68 0.83 2.75
N VAL A 75 -4.20 1.40 1.66
CA VAL A 75 -5.60 1.86 1.57
C VAL A 75 -6.52 0.79 0.98
N THR A 76 -7.74 0.70 1.51
CA THR A 76 -8.82 -0.05 0.86
C THR A 76 -9.43 0.85 -0.22
N VAL A 77 -9.21 0.49 -1.49
CA VAL A 77 -9.81 1.15 -2.64
C VAL A 77 -11.17 0.52 -2.88
N VAL A 78 -12.19 1.37 -3.09
CA VAL A 78 -13.54 0.98 -3.45
C VAL A 78 -13.85 1.70 -4.74
N ASP A 79 -13.85 0.97 -5.85
CA ASP A 79 -14.02 1.51 -7.19
C ASP A 79 -14.87 0.56 -8.04
N ALA A 80 -15.62 1.12 -9.00
CA ALA A 80 -16.55 0.36 -9.82
C ALA A 80 -15.87 -0.61 -10.80
N GLU A 81 -14.66 -0.27 -11.27
CA GLU A 81 -13.91 -1.08 -12.24
C GLU A 81 -12.90 -1.98 -11.53
N LEU A 82 -12.21 -1.46 -10.50
CA LEU A 82 -11.19 -2.21 -9.77
C LEU A 82 -11.76 -3.14 -8.69
N GLY A 83 -12.98 -2.87 -8.22
CA GLY A 83 -13.62 -3.59 -7.12
C GLY A 83 -13.19 -3.09 -5.74
N VAL A 84 -13.29 -3.96 -4.74
CA VAL A 84 -12.83 -3.69 -3.36
C VAL A 84 -11.46 -4.33 -3.15
N ILE A 85 -10.41 -3.52 -3.27
CA ILE A 85 -9.03 -4.01 -3.20
C ILE A 85 -8.22 -3.29 -2.11
N LYS A 86 -7.13 -3.91 -1.69
CA LYS A 86 -6.13 -3.34 -0.80
C LYS A 86 -4.86 -3.04 -1.59
N ALA A 87 -4.38 -1.80 -1.53
CA ALA A 87 -3.25 -1.35 -2.32
C ALA A 87 -2.56 -0.13 -1.72
N ASP A 88 -1.41 0.22 -2.26
CA ASP A 88 -0.87 1.58 -2.23
C ASP A 88 -1.32 2.32 -3.50
N VAL A 89 -1.54 3.64 -3.39
CA VAL A 89 -1.91 4.48 -4.54
C VAL A 89 -0.86 5.57 -4.72
N GLY A 90 -0.20 5.57 -5.88
CA GLY A 90 0.83 6.51 -6.24
C GLY A 90 0.30 7.66 -7.09
N VAL A 91 0.67 8.88 -6.73
CA VAL A 91 0.28 10.11 -7.42
C VAL A 91 1.53 10.87 -7.87
N ARG A 92 1.49 11.37 -9.10
CA ARG A 92 2.54 12.20 -9.69
C ARG A 92 1.94 13.18 -10.68
N ASP A 93 2.43 14.42 -10.66
CA ASP A 93 1.96 15.51 -11.53
C ASP A 93 0.42 15.71 -11.45
N GLY A 94 -0.16 15.45 -10.27
CA GLY A 94 -1.61 15.55 -10.02
C GLY A 94 -2.44 14.39 -10.57
N LEU A 95 -1.83 13.33 -11.08
CA LEU A 95 -2.50 12.16 -11.65
C LEU A 95 -2.17 10.88 -10.88
N ILE A 96 -3.10 9.92 -10.88
CA ILE A 96 -2.85 8.56 -10.40
C ILE A 96 -1.96 7.86 -11.42
N VAL A 97 -0.75 7.45 -11.01
CA VAL A 97 0.23 6.78 -11.89
C VAL A 97 0.39 5.30 -11.58
N GLY A 98 -0.12 4.84 -10.45
CA GLY A 98 -0.09 3.43 -10.09
C GLY A 98 -1.01 3.09 -8.92
N ILE A 99 -1.57 1.89 -8.97
CA ILE A 99 -2.33 1.26 -7.88
C ILE A 99 -1.74 -0.13 -7.73
N GLY A 100 -1.10 -0.41 -6.59
CA GLY A 100 -0.29 -1.61 -6.43
C GLY A 100 0.52 -1.61 -5.15
N LYS A 101 1.83 -1.86 -5.28
CA LYS A 101 2.79 -1.87 -4.18
C LYS A 101 3.82 -0.77 -4.37
N ALA A 102 3.84 0.21 -3.47
CA ALA A 102 4.85 1.25 -3.44
C ALA A 102 6.06 0.84 -2.57
N GLY A 103 7.22 1.42 -2.83
CA GLY A 103 8.41 1.25 -2.00
C GLY A 103 9.70 1.44 -2.78
N ASN A 104 10.81 0.91 -2.28
CA ASN A 104 12.09 0.95 -2.95
C ASN A 104 12.36 -0.36 -3.69
N PRO A 105 12.40 -0.38 -5.04
CA PRO A 105 12.67 -1.59 -5.81
C PRO A 105 14.04 -2.23 -5.54
N ASN A 106 14.99 -1.48 -5.00
CA ASN A 106 16.33 -1.98 -4.70
C ASN A 106 16.37 -2.88 -3.46
N THR A 107 15.40 -2.73 -2.55
CA THR A 107 15.41 -3.42 -1.24
C THR A 107 14.12 -4.15 -0.92
N MET A 108 13.03 -3.91 -1.64
CA MET A 108 11.72 -4.49 -1.38
C MET A 108 11.26 -5.32 -2.56
N HIS A 109 10.68 -6.49 -2.28
CA HIS A 109 10.12 -7.35 -3.31
C HIS A 109 8.75 -6.84 -3.81
N GLY A 110 8.50 -7.01 -5.11
CA GLY A 110 7.19 -6.81 -5.71
C GLY A 110 6.73 -5.35 -5.83
N VAL A 111 7.63 -4.37 -5.73
CA VAL A 111 7.31 -2.97 -6.00
C VAL A 111 6.79 -2.83 -7.43
N THR A 112 5.61 -2.24 -7.59
CA THR A 112 4.99 -2.01 -8.90
C THR A 112 5.81 -1.00 -9.70
N THR A 113 6.04 -1.29 -10.99
CA THR A 113 6.76 -0.36 -11.88
C THR A 113 6.10 1.01 -11.87
N GLY A 114 6.89 2.07 -11.64
CA GLY A 114 6.39 3.45 -11.53
C GLY A 114 5.87 3.85 -10.15
N MET A 115 5.94 2.96 -9.15
CA MET A 115 5.54 3.25 -7.76
C MET A 115 6.72 3.31 -6.78
N ALA A 116 7.90 3.69 -7.28
CA ALA A 116 9.06 3.92 -6.44
C ALA A 116 8.91 5.22 -5.64
N VAL A 117 9.27 5.18 -4.36
CA VAL A 117 9.16 6.31 -3.42
C VAL A 117 10.51 6.69 -2.88
#